data_AF-A0A087CH15-F1
#
_entry.id   AF-A0A087CH15-F1
#
_cell.length_a   1.000
_cell.length_b   1.000
_cell.length_c   1.000
_cell.angle_alpha   90.00
_cell.angle_beta   90.00
_cell.angle_gamma   90.00
#
_symmetry.space_group_name_H-M   'P 1'
#
loop_
_entity.id
_entity.type
_entity.pdbx_description
1 polymer ?
#
loop_
_entity_poly.entity_id
_entity_poly.type
_entity_poly.pdbx_seq_one_letter_code
_entity_poly.pdbx_strand_id
1 'polypeptide(L)'
;MGDPTGVEQARLASDVAGYLPSHGQWVELRKHATRQSLTVTRTSVPAAWAQAVQQATAGQLPEGATAITIEGTRHRAGTWDSRPVHEDFKVTFTVFLACPSNADSCHVLRLSQLDNPLN
;
A
#
# COMPACT_ATOMS: atom_id res chain seq x y z
N MET A 1 1.61 7.20 -24.59
CA MET A 1 0.20 7.06 -24.99
C MET A 1 -0.56 6.82 -23.69
N GLY A 2 -1.22 7.85 -23.16
CA GLY A 2 -1.92 7.82 -21.87
C GLY A 2 -3.40 7.51 -22.06
N ASP A 3 -3.99 6.81 -21.09
CA ASP A 3 -5.38 6.33 -21.09
C ASP A 3 -6.39 7.50 -21.01
N PRO A 4 -7.38 7.59 -21.92
CA PRO A 4 -8.34 8.69 -21.99
C PRO A 4 -9.45 8.67 -20.93
N THR A 5 -9.45 7.73 -19.98
CA THR A 5 -10.24 7.84 -18.72
C THR A 5 -9.47 8.56 -17.60
N GLY A 6 -8.13 8.53 -17.67
CA GLY A 6 -7.26 9.68 -17.36
C GLY A 6 -7.12 10.20 -15.93
N VAL A 7 -7.71 9.58 -14.91
CA VAL A 7 -7.42 9.93 -13.51
C VAL A 7 -6.72 8.77 -12.83
N GLU A 8 -5.44 8.59 -13.14
CA GLU A 8 -4.51 8.26 -12.08
C GLU A 8 -4.77 9.29 -10.98
N GLN A 9 -5.42 8.89 -9.87
CA GLN A 9 -5.69 9.81 -8.79
C GLN A 9 -4.33 10.32 -8.35
N ALA A 10 -3.99 11.60 -8.58
CA ALA A 10 -2.69 12.18 -8.22
C ALA A 10 -2.28 11.85 -6.76
N ARG A 11 -3.27 11.54 -5.92
CA ARG A 11 -3.10 11.04 -4.56
C ARG A 11 -2.53 9.62 -4.46
N LEU A 12 -2.88 8.67 -5.32
CA LEU A 12 -2.29 7.32 -5.31
C LEU A 12 -0.79 7.34 -5.60
N ALA A 13 -0.35 8.10 -6.62
CA ALA A 13 1.07 8.25 -6.92
C ALA A 13 1.83 8.83 -5.73
N SER A 14 1.23 9.83 -5.05
CA SER A 14 1.77 10.39 -3.81
C SER A 14 1.78 9.39 -2.66
N ASP A 15 0.74 8.57 -2.50
CA ASP A 15 0.68 7.55 -1.48
C ASP A 15 1.81 6.52 -1.71
N VAL A 16 1.95 6.01 -2.94
CA VAL A 16 3.00 5.06 -3.34
C VAL A 16 4.40 5.65 -3.12
N ALA A 17 4.61 6.92 -3.45
CA ALA A 17 5.88 7.60 -3.20
C ALA A 17 6.26 7.58 -1.71
N GLY A 18 5.28 7.63 -0.81
CA GLY A 18 5.49 7.49 0.65
C GLY A 18 5.98 6.11 1.10
N TYR A 19 5.81 5.06 0.28
CA TYR A 19 6.33 3.71 0.55
C TYR A 19 7.73 3.48 -0.01
N LEU A 20 8.18 4.32 -0.94
CA LEU A 20 9.47 4.15 -1.60
C LEU A 20 10.57 4.91 -0.86
N PRO A 21 11.78 4.33 -0.75
CA PRO A 21 12.93 5.08 -0.27
C PRO A 21 13.20 6.31 -1.16
N SER A 22 13.69 7.38 -0.54
CA SER A 22 14.22 8.53 -1.28
C SER A 22 15.44 8.14 -2.10
N HIS A 23 15.83 8.99 -3.05
CA HIS A 23 17.04 8.75 -3.85
C HIS A 23 18.30 8.55 -2.99
N GLY A 24 18.48 9.37 -1.95
CA GLY A 24 19.61 9.23 -1.02
C GLY A 24 19.58 7.91 -0.24
N GLN A 25 18.40 7.50 0.22
CA GLN A 25 18.24 6.19 0.88
C GLN A 25 18.54 5.04 -0.10
N TRP A 26 18.12 5.12 -1.36
CA TRP A 26 18.47 4.13 -2.38
C TRP A 26 19.97 4.03 -2.64
N VAL A 27 20.69 5.15 -2.63
CA VAL A 27 22.16 5.15 -2.74
C VAL A 27 22.79 4.36 -1.59
N GLU A 28 22.35 4.60 -0.35
CA GLU A 28 22.87 3.87 0.82
C GLU A 28 22.49 2.39 0.81
N LEU A 29 21.21 2.06 0.58
CA LEU A 29 20.73 0.67 0.58
C LEU A 29 21.43 -0.22 -0.45
N ARG A 30 21.83 0.34 -1.60
CA ARG A 30 22.58 -0.40 -2.64
C ARG A 30 23.97 -0.81 -2.17
N LYS A 31 24.65 -0.04 -1.31
CA LYS A 31 25.96 -0.41 -0.75
C LYS A 31 25.88 -1.69 0.09
N HIS A 32 24.70 -1.96 0.65
CA HIS A 32 24.42 -3.12 1.50
C HIS A 32 23.72 -4.27 0.76
N ALA A 33 23.66 -4.25 -0.59
CA ALA A 33 22.95 -5.25 -1.38
C ALA A 33 21.52 -5.53 -0.87
N THR A 34 20.84 -4.48 -0.40
CA THR A 34 19.58 -4.62 0.34
C THR A 34 18.49 -5.23 -0.55
N ARG A 35 17.80 -6.24 -0.02
CA ARG A 35 16.59 -6.84 -0.57
C ARG A 35 15.47 -6.71 0.45
N GLN A 36 14.25 -6.52 -0.04
CA GLN A 36 13.07 -6.40 0.80
C GLN A 36 11.94 -7.28 0.26
N SER A 37 11.24 -7.97 1.15
CA SER A 37 10.03 -8.72 0.86
C SER A 37 8.99 -8.47 1.95
N LEU A 38 7.73 -8.77 1.65
CA LEU A 38 6.61 -8.66 2.58
C LEU A 38 5.91 -10.02 2.65
N THR A 39 5.85 -10.60 3.85
CA THR A 39 4.98 -11.74 4.14
C THR A 39 3.68 -11.20 4.71
N VAL A 40 2.58 -11.32 3.97
CA VAL A 40 1.24 -10.97 4.45
C VAL A 40 0.75 -12.05 5.39
N THR A 41 0.38 -11.68 6.61
CA THR A 41 -0.10 -12.61 7.63
C THR A 41 -1.62 -12.55 7.79
N ARG A 42 -2.22 -11.39 7.52
CA ARG A 42 -3.67 -11.20 7.61
C ARG A 42 -4.14 -10.13 6.63
N THR A 43 -5.32 -10.36 6.08
CA THR A 43 -6.07 -9.37 5.28
C THR A 43 -7.49 -9.32 5.79
N SER A 44 -8.03 -8.13 6.02
CA SER A 44 -9.41 -7.97 6.48
C SER A 44 -9.99 -6.63 6.04
N VAL A 45 -11.31 -6.58 5.84
CA VAL A 45 -12.01 -5.29 5.75
C VAL A 45 -12.03 -4.67 7.16
N PRO A 46 -11.48 -3.45 7.36
CA PRO A 46 -11.46 -2.82 8.67
C PRO A 46 -12.88 -2.45 9.11
N ALA A 47 -13.17 -2.56 10.40
CA ALA A 47 -14.50 -2.28 10.94
C ALA A 47 -14.96 -0.84 10.66
N ALA A 48 -14.04 0.13 10.72
CA ALA A 48 -14.31 1.52 10.37
C ALA A 48 -14.70 1.74 8.90
N TRP A 49 -14.47 0.78 7.99
CA TRP A 49 -14.95 0.91 6.61
C TRP A 49 -16.47 1.03 6.54
N ALA A 50 -17.20 0.27 7.35
CA ALA A 50 -18.67 0.37 7.39
C ALA A 50 -19.14 1.77 7.80
N GLN A 51 -18.43 2.42 8.72
CA GLN A 51 -18.72 3.79 9.13
C GLN A 51 -18.36 4.79 8.02
N ALA A 52 -17.22 4.60 7.35
CA ALA A 52 -16.82 5.43 6.21
C ALA A 52 -17.84 5.39 5.08
N VAL A 53 -18.42 4.21 4.80
CA VAL A 53 -19.50 4.06 3.81
C VAL A 53 -20.76 4.81 4.24
N GLN A 54 -21.15 4.75 5.51
CA GLN A 54 -22.33 5.47 6.02
C GLN A 54 -22.15 7.00 5.99
N GLN A 55 -20.92 7.47 6.16
CA GLN A 55 -20.57 8.90 6.16
C GLN A 55 -20.30 9.47 4.76
N ALA A 56 -20.14 8.61 3.75
CA ALA A 56 -19.86 9.03 2.40
C ALA A 56 -21.06 9.78 1.79
N THR A 57 -20.79 10.89 1.12
CA THR A 57 -21.82 11.57 0.34
C THR A 57 -22.08 10.83 -0.98
N ALA A 58 -23.23 11.07 -1.60
CA ALA A 58 -23.58 10.44 -2.87
C ALA A 58 -22.51 10.72 -3.94
N GLY A 59 -22.00 9.66 -4.57
CA GLY A 59 -20.95 9.74 -5.59
C GLY A 59 -19.52 9.86 -5.05
N GLN A 60 -19.31 9.93 -3.73
CA GLN A 60 -17.97 9.99 -3.14
C GLN A 60 -17.22 8.67 -3.26
N LEU A 61 -17.92 7.54 -3.15
CA LEU A 61 -17.35 6.20 -3.31
C LEU A 61 -17.76 5.62 -4.66
N PRO A 62 -16.80 5.10 -5.46
CA PRO A 62 -17.13 4.40 -6.70
C PRO A 62 -17.86 3.07 -6.43
N GLU A 63 -18.49 2.51 -7.45
CA GLU A 63 -19.10 1.18 -7.37
C GLU A 63 -18.05 0.13 -6.95
N GLY A 64 -18.43 -0.76 -6.04
CA GLY A 64 -17.55 -1.82 -5.55
C GLY A 64 -16.38 -1.30 -4.72
N ALA A 65 -16.46 -0.07 -4.19
CA ALA A 65 -15.45 0.45 -3.28
C ALA A 65 -15.33 -0.42 -2.03
N THR A 66 -14.10 -0.75 -1.65
CA THR A 66 -13.79 -1.47 -0.41
C THR A 66 -12.45 -1.02 0.15
N ALA A 67 -12.18 -1.39 1.40
CA ALA A 67 -10.89 -1.20 2.05
C ALA A 67 -10.40 -2.54 2.59
N ILE A 68 -9.12 -2.85 2.37
CA ILE A 68 -8.47 -4.05 2.89
C ILE A 68 -7.28 -3.62 3.73
N THR A 69 -7.34 -3.84 5.03
CA THR A 69 -6.19 -3.73 5.92
C THR A 69 -5.35 -4.98 5.81
N ILE A 70 -4.07 -4.78 5.51
CA ILE A 70 -3.03 -5.79 5.39
C ILE A 70 -2.17 -5.69 6.65
N GLU A 71 -2.00 -6.81 7.34
CA GLU A 71 -1.00 -6.99 8.39
C GLU A 71 0.05 -7.98 7.89
N GLY A 72 1.31 -7.72 8.20
CA GLY A 72 2.40 -8.60 7.76
C GLY A 72 3.72 -8.35 8.45
N THR A 73 4.73 -9.05 7.94
CA THR A 73 6.14 -8.85 8.30
C THR A 73 6.92 -8.46 7.05
N ARG A 74 7.50 -7.26 7.08
CA ARG A 74 8.46 -6.80 6.09
C ARG A 74 9.84 -7.31 6.48
N HIS A 75 10.40 -8.17 5.64
CA HIS A 75 11.74 -8.69 5.78
C HIS A 75 12.70 -7.80 5.01
N ARG A 76 13.82 -7.44 5.64
CA ARG A 76 14.93 -6.76 4.99
C ARG A 76 16.19 -7.58 5.19
N ALA A 77 16.88 -7.87 4.10
CA ALA A 77 18.15 -8.58 4.12
C ALA A 77 19.22 -7.78 3.37
N GLY A 78 20.47 -7.90 3.78
CA GLY A 78 21.59 -7.23 3.13
C GLY A 78 22.93 -7.71 3.67
N THR A 79 23.97 -6.91 3.45
CA THR A 79 25.33 -7.16 3.91
C THR A 79 25.91 -5.96 4.65
N TRP A 80 26.52 -6.22 5.80
CA TRP A 80 27.29 -5.24 6.59
C TRP A 80 28.69 -5.81 6.84
N ASP A 81 29.76 -5.09 6.45
CA ASP A 81 31.15 -5.58 6.52
C ASP A 81 31.33 -7.02 5.97
N SER A 82 30.72 -7.28 4.80
CA SER A 82 30.67 -8.60 4.14
C SER A 82 29.96 -9.72 4.91
N ARG A 83 29.27 -9.40 6.02
CA ARG A 83 28.44 -10.34 6.78
C ARG A 83 26.96 -10.16 6.44
N PRO A 84 26.19 -11.24 6.20
CA PRO A 84 24.75 -11.14 6.02
C PRO A 84 24.07 -10.57 7.26
N VAL A 85 23.13 -9.66 7.05
CA VAL A 85 22.25 -9.11 8.08
C VAL A 85 20.79 -9.24 7.64
N HIS A 86 19.89 -9.44 8.60
CA HIS A 86 18.45 -9.49 8.37
C HIS A 86 17.70 -8.78 9.50
N GLU A 87 16.60 -8.13 9.13
CA GLU A 87 15.70 -7.45 10.07
C GLU A 87 14.25 -7.67 9.64
N ASP A 88 13.40 -7.87 10.64
CA ASP A 88 11.97 -8.11 10.46
C ASP A 88 11.17 -6.99 11.14
N PHE A 89 10.24 -6.42 10.39
CA PHE A 89 9.39 -5.34 10.86
C PHE A 89 7.93 -5.76 10.75
N LYS A 90 7.18 -5.71 11.84
CA LYS A 90 5.72 -5.79 11.77
C LYS A 90 5.22 -4.53 11.08
N VAL A 91 4.34 -4.74 10.10
CA VAL A 91 3.76 -3.64 9.32
C VAL A 91 2.26 -3.80 9.20
N THR A 92 1.54 -2.68 9.15
CA THR A 92 0.12 -2.65 8.85
C THR A 92 -0.24 -1.45 7.98
N PHE A 93 -1.12 -1.63 7.01
CA PHE A 93 -1.61 -0.55 6.15
C PHE A 93 -2.92 -0.94 5.46
N THR A 94 -3.66 0.04 4.96
CA THR A 94 -4.94 -0.18 4.28
C THR A 94 -4.83 0.16 2.79
N VAL A 95 -5.30 -0.76 1.95
CA VAL A 95 -5.47 -0.57 0.52
C VAL A 95 -6.94 -0.27 0.24
N PHE A 96 -7.23 0.88 -0.36
CA PHE A 96 -8.57 1.22 -0.82
C PHE A 96 -8.69 0.83 -2.29
N LEU A 97 -9.72 0.06 -2.61
CA LEU A 97 -9.92 -0.55 -3.92
C LEU A 97 -11.30 -0.17 -4.46
N ALA A 98 -11.44 -0.19 -5.78
CA ALA A 98 -12.74 -0.34 -6.44
C ALA A 98 -12.76 -1.64 -7.24
N CYS A 99 -13.78 -2.45 -7.01
CA CYS A 99 -14.04 -3.70 -7.69
C CYS A 99 -15.45 -3.69 -8.32
N PRO A 100 -15.65 -2.97 -9.44
CA PRO A 100 -16.95 -2.94 -10.11
C PRO A 100 -17.36 -4.34 -10.55
N SER A 101 -18.65 -4.63 -10.46
CA SER A 101 -19.21 -5.97 -10.74
C SER A 101 -19.01 -6.42 -12.20
N ASN A 102 -18.82 -5.48 -13.11
CA ASN A 102 -18.63 -5.68 -14.54
C ASN A 102 -17.17 -5.48 -15.01
N ALA A 103 -16.22 -5.29 -14.09
CA ALA A 103 -14.82 -5.09 -14.44
C ALA A 103 -14.03 -6.41 -14.37
N ASP A 104 -13.09 -6.57 -15.31
CA ASP A 104 -12.17 -7.72 -15.33
C ASP A 104 -11.16 -7.71 -14.16
N SER A 105 -11.00 -6.58 -13.48
CA SER A 105 -10.06 -6.42 -12.36
C SER A 105 -10.48 -5.32 -11.38
N CYS A 106 -10.06 -5.47 -10.13
CA CYS A 106 -10.07 -4.38 -9.16
C CYS A 106 -8.90 -3.41 -9.41
N HIS A 107 -9.09 -2.13 -9.10
CA HIS A 107 -8.02 -1.13 -9.14
C HIS A 107 -7.83 -0.45 -7.79
N VAL A 108 -6.59 -0.07 -7.50
CA VAL A 108 -6.22 0.65 -6.28
C VAL A 108 -6.62 2.12 -6.42
N LEU A 109 -7.29 2.65 -5.41
CA LEU A 109 -7.69 4.06 -5.32
C LEU A 109 -6.71 4.86 -4.48
N ARG A 110 -6.37 4.33 -3.29
CA ARG A 110 -5.52 4.98 -2.27
C ARG A 110 -4.77 3.92 -1.48
N LEU A 111 -3.65 4.33 -0.90
CA LEU A 111 -2.99 3.61 0.18
C LEU A 111 -3.02 4.49 1.43
N SER A 112 -3.27 3.89 2.60
CA SER A 112 -2.98 4.58 3.85
C SER A 112 -1.47 4.77 4.01
N GLN A 113 -1.03 5.56 4.99
CA GLN A 113 0.37 5.56 5.38
C GLN A 113 0.75 4.22 6.02
N LEU A 114 2.01 3.79 5.84
CA LEU A 114 2.56 2.62 6.52
C LEU A 114 2.44 2.78 8.04
N ASP A 115 1.98 1.74 8.71
CA ASP A 115 1.72 1.66 10.16
C ASP A 115 0.65 2.61 10.67
N ASN A 116 -0.17 3.14 9.76
CA ASN A 116 -1.34 3.96 10.06
C ASN A 116 -2.54 3.49 9.22
N PRO A 117 -3.10 2.31 9.52
CA PRO A 117 -4.22 1.74 8.79
C PRO A 117 -5.53 2.44 9.16
N LEU A 118 -6.58 2.18 8.39
CA LEU A 118 -7.94 2.54 8.77
C LEU A 118 -8.38 1.67 9.96
N ASN A 119 -8.62 2.32 11.10
CA ASN A 119 -9.03 1.69 12.37
C ASN A 119 -10.46 2.04 12.74
#